data_AF-A0A925UUF0-F1
#
_entry.id   AF-A0A925UUF0-F1
#
_cell.length_a   1.000
_cell.length_b   1.000
_cell.length_c   1.000
_cell.angle_alpha   90.00
_cell.angle_beta   90.00
_cell.angle_gamma   90.00
#
_symmetry.space_group_name_H-M   'P 1'
#
loop_
_entity.id
_entity.type
_entity.pdbx_description
1 polymer ?
#
loop_
_entity_poly.entity_id
_entity_poly.type
_entity_poly.pdbx_seq_one_letter_code
_entity_poly.pdbx_strand_id
1 'polypeptide(L)' 'MIIAMLAIAFAGTALDAKIAALLPTKDEEKWMSIPWRTNLMRARKEAQESGKPMFWWIMNGHPLGCT' A
#
# COMPACT_ATOMS: atom_id res chain seq x y z
N MET A 1 -31.70 28.77 0.40
CA MET A 1 -31.27 27.60 -0.42
C MET A 1 -29.81 27.67 -0.86
N ILE A 2 -29.33 28.78 -1.46
CA ILE A 2 -27.94 28.90 -1.95
C ILE A 2 -26.87 28.77 -0.84
N ILE A 3 -27.09 29.37 0.33
CA ILE A 3 -26.15 29.31 1.47
C ILE A 3 -25.98 27.87 2.00
N ALA A 4 -27.07 27.09 2.04
CA ALA A 4 -27.02 25.69 2.46
C ALA A 4 -26.27 24.80 1.46
N MET A 5 -26.43 25.06 0.15
CA MET A 5 -25.68 24.35 -0.90
C MET A 5 -24.18 24.66 -0.86
N LEU A 6 -23.79 25.92 -0.60
CA LEU A 6 -22.39 26.31 -0.43
C LEU A 6 -21.75 25.67 0.81
N ALA A 7 -22.49 25.59 1.93
CA ALA A 7 -21.99 24.96 3.15
C ALA A 7 -21.77 23.44 3.00
N ILE A 8 -22.65 22.75 2.26
CA ILE A 8 -22.50 21.32 1.95
C ILE A 8 -21.29 21.08 1.03
N ALA A 9 -21.11 21.92 0.01
CA ALA A 9 -19.93 21.84 -0.86
C ALA A 9 -18.62 22.06 -0.07
N PHE A 10 -18.60 23.03 0.86
CA PHE A 10 -17.44 23.29 1.71
C PHE A 10 -17.13 22.12 2.66
N ALA A 11 -18.15 21.50 3.26
CA ALA A 11 -17.99 20.31 4.10
C ALA A 11 -17.44 19.11 3.33
N GLY A 12 -17.85 18.92 2.07
CA GLY A 12 -17.27 17.91 1.16
C GLY A 12 -15.77 18.11 0.97
N THR A 13 -15.34 19.33 0.65
CA THR A 13 -13.90 19.64 0.47
C THR A 13 -13.07 19.44 1.73
N ALA A 14 -13.65 19.70 2.92
CA ALA A 14 -12.97 19.49 4.19
C ALA A 14 -12.81 17.99 4.55
N LEU A 15 -13.78 17.15 4.17
CA LEU A 15 -13.68 15.70 4.35
C LEU A 15 -12.64 15.10 3.40
N ASP A 16 -12.65 15.51 2.13
CA ASP A 16 -11.71 15.03 1.13
C ASP A 16 -10.26 15.33 1.54
N ALA A 17 -10.00 16.52 2.08
CA ALA A 17 -8.68 16.88 2.61
C ALA A 17 -8.24 15.98 3.77
N LYS A 18 -9.17 15.61 4.67
CA LYS A 18 -8.89 14.69 5.77
C LYS A 18 -8.62 13.27 5.29
N ILE A 19 -9.37 12.79 4.30
CA ILE A 19 -9.14 11.47 3.69
C ILE A 19 -7.78 11.44 2.98
N ALA A 20 -7.48 12.47 2.19
CA ALA A 20 -6.20 12.56 1.47
C ALA A 20 -4.99 12.55 2.42
N ALA A 21 -5.12 13.14 3.61
CA ALA A 21 -4.07 13.12 4.63
C ALA A 21 -3.84 11.74 5.28
N LEU A 22 -4.77 10.79 5.12
CA LEU A 22 -4.63 9.41 5.60
C LEU A 22 -4.08 8.46 4.53
N LEU A 23 -4.07 8.87 3.26
CA LEU A 23 -3.52 8.06 2.19
C LEU A 23 -1.99 8.11 2.22
N PRO A 24 -1.31 7.00 1.89
CA PRO A 24 0.14 6.98 1.78
C PRO A 24 0.63 8.05 0.80
N THR A 25 1.73 8.70 1.17
CA THR A 25 2.49 9.53 0.26
C THR A 25 3.22 8.67 -0.78
N LYS A 26 3.61 9.28 -1.90
CA LYS A 26 4.44 8.61 -2.92
C LYS A 26 5.75 8.06 -2.36
N ASP A 27 6.31 8.72 -1.35
CA ASP A 27 7.54 8.28 -0.69
C ASP A 27 7.31 7.04 0.19
N GLU A 28 6.18 6.96 0.88
CA GLU A 28 5.75 5.78 1.65
C GLU A 28 5.40 4.60 0.73
N GLU A 29 5.01 4.86 -0.51
CA GLU A 29 4.68 3.86 -1.53
C GLU A 29 5.87 3.40 -2.39
N LYS A 30 7.10 3.87 -2.12
CA LYS A 30 8.30 3.51 -2.90
C LYS A 30 8.48 2.00 -3.09
N TRP A 31 8.06 1.19 -2.11
CA TRP A 31 8.13 -0.26 -2.18
C TRP A 31 7.35 -0.86 -3.36
N MET A 32 6.34 -0.18 -3.89
CA MET A 32 5.59 -0.62 -5.07
C MET A 32 6.43 -0.56 -6.36
N SER A 33 7.48 0.26 -6.39
CA SER A 33 8.37 0.37 -7.55
C SER A 33 9.39 -0.77 -7.66
N ILE A 34 9.54 -1.58 -6.60
CA ILE A 34 10.46 -2.71 -6.58
C ILE A 34 9.90 -3.80 -7.51
N PRO A 35 10.72 -4.37 -8.42
CA PRO A 35 10.28 -5.43 -9.33
C PRO A 35 10.19 -6.79 -8.61
N TRP A 36 9.23 -6.90 -7.69
CA TRP A 36 9.00 -8.09 -6.87
C TRP A 36 8.85 -9.35 -7.71
N ARG A 37 9.41 -10.46 -7.23
CA ARG A 37 9.17 -11.77 -7.81
C ARG A 37 7.90 -12.35 -7.21
N THR A 38 6.93 -12.71 -8.05
CA THR A 38 5.65 -13.29 -7.62
C THR A 38 5.67 -14.82 -7.56
N ASN A 39 6.70 -15.46 -8.13
CA ASN A 39 6.92 -16.90 -8.02
C ASN A 39 8.07 -17.19 -7.06
N LEU A 40 7.73 -17.74 -5.89
CA LEU A 40 8.67 -18.03 -4.81
C LEU A 40 9.74 -19.04 -5.20
N MET A 41 9.38 -20.09 -5.95
CA MET A 41 10.31 -21.15 -6.34
C MET A 41 11.35 -20.63 -7.33
N ARG A 42 10.93 -19.78 -8.26
CA ARG A 42 11.84 -19.11 -9.18
C ARG A 42 12.78 -18.14 -8.45
N ALA A 43 12.25 -17.31 -7.56
CA ALA A 43 13.06 -16.36 -6.78
C ALA A 43 14.12 -17.06 -5.92
N ARG A 44 13.75 -18.20 -5.30
CA ARG A 44 14.69 -19.04 -4.54
C ARG A 44 15.85 -19.53 -5.42
N LYS A 45 15.56 -20.03 -6.61
CA LYS A 45 16.59 -20.51 -7.55
C LYS A 45 17.52 -19.35 -7.96
N GLU A 46 16.97 -18.20 -8.33
CA GLU A 46 17.75 -17.00 -8.69
C GLU A 46 18.69 -16.53 -7.55
N ALA A 47 18.21 -16.58 -6.29
CA ALA A 47 19.01 -16.24 -5.12
C ALA A 47 20.17 -17.22 -4.89
N GLN A 48 19.92 -18.53 -5.05
CA GLN A 48 20.96 -19.56 -4.95
C GLN A 48 22.02 -19.41 -6.04
N GLU A 49 21.61 -19.24 -7.29
CA GLU A 49 22.52 -19.08 -8.43
C GLU A 49 23.39 -17.83 -8.31
N SER A 50 22.83 -16.73 -7.76
CA SER A 50 23.56 -15.48 -7.57
C SER A 50 24.33 -15.39 -6.25
N GLY A 51 24.17 -16.37 -5.34
CA GLY A 51 24.79 -16.34 -4.01
C GLY A 51 24.32 -15.17 -3.13
N LYS A 52 23.14 -14.61 -3.40
CA LYS A 52 22.60 -13.45 -2.68
C LYS A 52 21.49 -13.85 -1.69
N PRO A 53 21.42 -13.21 -0.52
CA PRO A 53 20.29 -13.41 0.38
C PRO A 53 19.00 -12.90 -0.25
N MET A 54 17.87 -13.49 0.14
CA MET A 54 16.55 -13.16 -0.37
C MET A 54 15.72 -12.49 0.72
N PHE A 55 15.17 -11.30 0.41
CA PHE A 55 14.20 -10.62 1.27
C PHE A 55 12.78 -11.04 0.90
N TRP A 56 11.99 -11.49 1.89
CA TRP A 56 10.60 -11.90 1.69
C TRP A 56 9.64 -10.85 2.25
N TRP A 57 8.89 -10.24 1.36
CA TRP A 57 7.74 -9.40 1.70
C TRP A 57 6.46 -10.21 1.51
N ILE A 58 6.03 -10.89 2.57
CA ILE A 58 4.83 -11.71 2.56
C ILE A 58 3.99 -11.41 3.79
N MET A 59 2.66 -11.41 3.64
CA MET A 59 1.78 -11.56 4.80
C MET A 59 1.82 -13.01 5.25
N ASN A 60 2.44 -13.26 6.40
CA ASN A 60 2.41 -14.56 7.06
C ASN A 60 1.43 -14.47 8.24
N GLY A 61 0.30 -15.17 8.15
CA GLY A 61 -0.73 -15.21 9.19
C GLY A 61 -2.07 -15.72 8.69
N HIS A 62 -2.92 -16.22 9.59
CA HIS A 62 -4.31 -16.48 9.24
C HIS A 62 -4.97 -15.15 8.86
N PRO A 63 -5.68 -15.02 7.73
CA PRO A 63 -6.27 -13.75 7.29
C PRO A 63 -7.21 -13.10 8.34
N LEU A 64 -7.71 -13.90 9.28
CA LEU A 64 -8.58 -13.48 10.38
C LEU A 64 -7.86 -13.45 11.76
N GLY A 65 -6.55 -13.67 11.81
CA GLY A 65 -5.77 -13.65 13.06
C GLY A 65 -6.09 -14.78 14.05
N CYS A 66 -6.77 -15.85 13.62
CA CYS A 66 -7.16 -16.98 14.48
C CYS A 66 -6.00 -17.98 14.66
N THR A 67 -4.93 -17.59 15.34
CA THR A 67 -3.85 -18.50 15.76
C THR A 67 -3.93 -18.79 17.24
#